data_AF-A0AA44ZDJ9-F1
#
_entry.id   AF-A0AA44ZDJ9-F1
#
_cell.length_a   1.000
_cell.length_b   1.000
_cell.length_c   1.000
_cell.angle_alpha   90.00
_cell.angle_beta   90.00
_cell.angle_gamma   90.00
#
_symmetry.space_group_name_H-M   'P 1'
#
loop_
_entity.id
_entity.type
_entity.pdbx_description
1 polymer ?
#
loop_
_entity_poly.entity_id
_entity_poly.type
_entity_poly.pdbx_seq_one_letter_code
_entity_poly.pdbx_strand_id
1 'polypeptide(L)'
;MPSYRTTPDGKDYRLVITVTDDGATCVIERAREGAWVPVQTWNTDATVRTRAPERRLKITESAADHGWQVPADAWGPIRHGRIVVETIHPAGWACVVADATRRREEALAQLGAIDLAWREVLVDAASIGHLSAATIAEVAGVSRGRVYQLREERRERVNALDAGRSLAQRRKS
;
A
#
# COMPACT_ATOMS: atom_id res chain seq x y z
N MET A 1 -16.58 33.48 -23.24
CA MET A 1 -15.47 33.66 -22.29
C MET A 1 -15.27 32.36 -21.54
N PRO A 2 -14.11 31.69 -21.64
CA PRO A 2 -13.85 30.53 -20.82
C PRO A 2 -13.60 31.02 -19.38
N SER A 3 -14.40 30.50 -18.45
CA SER A 3 -14.22 30.67 -17.02
C SER A 3 -12.85 30.13 -16.64
N TYR A 4 -11.91 30.99 -16.26
CA TYR A 4 -10.73 30.62 -15.48
C TYR A 4 -11.23 30.07 -14.14
N ARG A 5 -11.56 28.78 -14.10
CA ARG A 5 -11.61 28.07 -12.83
C ARG A 5 -10.16 28.10 -12.34
N THR A 6 -9.89 28.93 -11.33
CA THR A 6 -8.70 28.80 -10.49
C THR A 6 -8.51 27.32 -10.23
N THR A 7 -7.37 26.76 -10.64
CA THR A 7 -7.03 25.36 -10.39
C THR A 7 -7.38 25.08 -8.93
N PRO A 8 -8.28 24.13 -8.63
CA PRO A 8 -8.67 23.84 -7.26
C PRO A 8 -7.39 23.68 -6.43
N ASP A 9 -7.35 24.27 -5.24
CA ASP A 9 -6.26 24.00 -4.33
C ASP A 9 -6.26 22.49 -4.05
N GLY A 10 -5.09 21.86 -4.05
CA GLY A 10 -4.93 20.49 -3.56
C GLY A 10 -5.04 20.44 -2.04
N LYS A 11 -5.99 21.18 -1.47
CA LYS A 11 -6.24 21.24 -0.04
C LYS A 11 -6.40 19.82 0.50
N ASP A 12 -5.77 19.58 1.64
CA ASP A 12 -5.65 18.27 2.28
C ASP A 12 -4.75 17.26 1.55
N TYR A 13 -4.03 17.67 0.50
CA TYR A 13 -3.01 16.86 -0.15
C TYR A 13 -1.63 17.47 0.02
N ARG A 14 -0.61 16.61 0.08
CA ARG A 14 0.79 17.02 0.02
C ARG A 14 1.61 16.00 -0.76
N LEU A 15 2.71 16.46 -1.35
CA LEU A 15 3.69 15.61 -1.99
C LEU A 15 4.88 15.43 -1.03
N VAL A 16 5.15 14.19 -0.67
CA VAL A 16 6.33 13.77 0.08
C VAL A 16 7.31 13.13 -0.88
N ILE A 17 8.55 13.60 -0.87
CA ILE A 17 9.62 13.07 -1.71
C ILE A 17 10.72 12.55 -0.80
N THR A 18 11.14 11.31 -1.00
CA THR A 18 12.32 10.72 -0.38
C THR A 18 13.36 10.48 -1.45
N VAL A 19 14.54 11.10 -1.32
CA VAL A 19 15.62 11.00 -2.31
C VAL A 19 16.75 10.14 -1.77
N THR A 20 17.19 9.16 -2.56
CA THR A 20 18.30 8.24 -2.26
C THR A 20 19.37 8.33 -3.34
N ASP A 21 20.42 7.51 -3.22
CA ASP A 21 21.43 7.35 -4.28
C ASP A 21 20.86 6.69 -5.54
N ASP A 22 19.79 5.90 -5.41
CA ASP A 22 19.23 5.09 -6.49
C ASP A 22 18.02 5.74 -7.20
N GLY A 23 17.46 6.79 -6.62
CA GLY A 23 16.33 7.52 -7.19
C GLY A 23 15.56 8.32 -6.15
N ALA A 24 14.37 8.79 -6.54
CA ALA A 24 13.45 9.44 -5.63
C ALA A 24 12.11 8.72 -5.63
N THR A 25 11.54 8.51 -4.45
CA THR A 25 10.16 8.05 -4.29
C THR A 25 9.28 9.25 -3.99
N CYS A 26 8.26 9.44 -4.82
CA CYS A 26 7.24 10.46 -4.68
C CYS A 26 5.95 9.84 -4.15
N VAL A 27 5.40 10.42 -3.09
CA VAL A 27 4.18 9.95 -2.43
C VAL A 27 3.23 11.12 -2.28
N ILE A 28 2.05 11.02 -2.86
CA ILE A 28 0.95 11.93 -2.54
C ILE A 28 0.24 11.37 -1.34
N GLU A 29 0.09 12.21 -0.32
CA GLU A 29 -0.64 11.87 0.89
C GLU A 29 -1.89 12.76 1.00
N ARG A 30 -2.97 12.18 1.54
CA ARG A 30 -4.19 12.89 1.89
C ARG A 30 -4.36 12.94 3.41
N ALA A 31 -4.73 14.09 3.95
CA ALA A 31 -5.02 14.24 5.37
C ALA A 31 -6.29 13.45 5.77
N ARG A 32 -6.21 12.69 6.87
CA ARG A 32 -7.28 11.90 7.48
C ARG A 32 -7.10 11.85 8.99
N GLU A 33 -8.06 12.38 9.75
CA GLU A 33 -8.14 12.21 11.22
C GLU A 33 -6.80 12.45 11.97
N GLY A 34 -6.07 13.51 11.61
CA GLY A 34 -4.78 13.85 12.23
C GLY A 34 -3.58 13.06 11.68
N ALA A 35 -3.78 12.18 10.70
CA ALA A 35 -2.74 11.45 9.99
C ALA A 35 -2.69 11.84 8.50
N TRP A 36 -1.61 11.42 7.85
CA TRP A 36 -1.42 11.54 6.41
C TRP A 36 -1.39 10.14 5.80
N VAL A 37 -2.30 9.88 4.87
CA VAL A 37 -2.48 8.56 4.26
C VAL A 37 -2.00 8.61 2.81
N PRO A 38 -1.05 7.75 2.40
CA PRO A 38 -0.61 7.68 1.01
C PRO A 38 -1.75 7.27 0.08
N VAL A 39 -1.96 8.06 -0.99
CA VAL A 39 -2.97 7.80 -2.03
C VAL A 39 -2.35 7.46 -3.38
N GLN A 40 -1.14 7.91 -3.65
CA GLN A 40 -0.41 7.64 -4.89
C GLN A 40 1.08 7.52 -4.58
N THR A 41 1.77 6.64 -5.30
CA THR A 41 3.22 6.43 -5.13
C THR A 41 3.85 6.10 -6.47
N TRP A 42 4.96 6.76 -6.78
CA TRP A 42 5.76 6.50 -7.97
C TRP A 42 7.23 6.81 -7.69
N ASN A 43 8.11 6.37 -8.59
CA ASN A 43 9.54 6.62 -8.50
C ASN A 43 10.01 7.48 -9.67
N THR A 44 11.07 8.25 -9.45
CA THR A 44 11.75 9.05 -10.45
C THR A 44 13.25 8.77 -10.40
N ASP A 45 13.96 9.11 -11.47
CA ASP A 45 15.40 8.95 -11.61
C ASP A 45 16.21 10.08 -10.90
N ALA A 46 15.55 10.97 -10.16
CA ALA A 46 16.22 12.03 -9.44
C ALA A 46 16.93 11.48 -8.20
N THR A 47 18.25 11.65 -8.10
CA THR A 47 19.06 11.10 -7.00
C THR A 47 19.60 12.20 -6.09
N VAL A 48 20.25 11.82 -4.99
CA VAL A 48 20.96 12.77 -4.12
C VAL A 48 22.07 13.53 -4.87
N ARG A 49 22.63 12.93 -5.93
CA ARG A 49 23.70 13.49 -6.77
C ARG A 49 23.19 14.45 -7.85
N THR A 50 21.91 14.35 -8.24
CA THR A 50 21.28 15.28 -9.17
C THR A 50 21.28 16.69 -8.58
N ARG A 51 21.68 17.72 -9.34
CA ARG A 51 21.71 19.10 -8.83
C ARG A 51 20.31 19.56 -8.39
N ALA A 52 20.22 20.38 -7.36
CA ALA A 52 18.93 20.74 -6.75
C ALA A 52 17.91 21.32 -7.75
N PRO A 53 18.26 22.27 -8.66
CA PRO A 53 17.31 22.78 -9.65
C PRO A 53 16.83 21.72 -10.64
N GLU A 54 17.74 20.89 -11.14
CA GLU A 54 17.45 19.79 -12.07
C GLU A 54 16.56 18.73 -11.41
N ARG A 55 16.85 18.38 -10.16
CA ARG A 55 16.05 17.46 -9.36
C ARG A 55 14.62 17.98 -9.15
N ARG A 56 14.46 19.28 -8.84
CA ARG A 56 13.14 19.90 -8.74
C ARG A 56 12.38 19.82 -10.06
N LEU A 57 13.04 20.14 -11.18
CA LEU A 57 12.43 20.05 -12.50
C LEU A 57 11.94 18.62 -12.81
N LYS A 58 12.82 17.61 -12.66
CA LYS A 58 12.47 16.20 -12.89
C LYS A 58 11.27 15.74 -12.05
N ILE A 59 11.24 16.12 -10.78
CA ILE A 59 10.13 15.77 -9.89
C ILE A 59 8.85 16.53 -10.29
N THR A 60 8.93 17.81 -10.67
CA THR A 60 7.77 18.58 -11.14
C THR A 60 7.17 17.99 -12.41
N GLU A 61 8.02 17.63 -13.38
CA GLU A 61 7.59 17.00 -14.64
C GLU A 61 6.93 15.65 -14.35
N SER A 62 7.57 14.82 -13.52
CA SER A 62 7.00 13.55 -13.10
C SER A 62 5.68 13.72 -12.34
N ALA A 63 5.56 14.71 -11.46
CA ALA A 63 4.30 15.01 -10.78
C ALA A 63 3.18 15.37 -11.77
N ALA A 64 3.50 16.09 -12.84
CA ALA A 64 2.55 16.45 -13.89
C ALA A 64 2.03 15.21 -14.63
N ASP A 65 2.90 14.24 -14.94
CA ASP A 65 2.51 12.95 -15.54
C ASP A 65 1.54 12.16 -14.63
N HIS A 66 1.66 12.34 -13.32
CA HIS A 66 0.79 11.74 -12.31
C HIS A 66 -0.44 12.58 -11.94
N GLY A 67 -0.68 13.69 -12.67
CA GLY A 67 -1.86 14.52 -12.52
C GLY A 67 -1.74 15.66 -11.49
N TRP A 68 -0.53 16.02 -11.08
CA TRP A 68 -0.26 17.05 -10.08
C TRP A 68 0.61 18.18 -10.62
N GLN A 69 0.22 19.41 -10.32
CA GLN A 69 1.02 20.59 -10.55
C GLN A 69 1.70 21.01 -9.23
N VAL A 70 3.01 21.23 -9.30
CA VAL A 70 3.82 21.71 -8.18
C VAL A 70 4.24 23.16 -8.48
N PRO A 71 3.78 24.16 -7.72
CA PRO A 71 4.23 25.54 -7.87
C PRO A 71 5.74 25.67 -7.64
N ALA A 72 6.39 26.58 -8.38
CA ALA A 72 7.84 26.76 -8.34
C ALA A 72 8.36 27.26 -6.96
N ASP A 73 7.50 27.92 -6.20
CA ASP A 73 7.75 28.49 -4.86
C ASP A 73 7.30 27.55 -3.71
N ALA A 74 6.61 26.44 -4.01
CA ALA A 74 6.10 25.51 -3.00
C ALA A 74 7.16 24.57 -2.37
N TRP A 75 8.41 24.67 -2.81
CA TRP A 75 9.48 23.75 -2.41
C TRP A 75 9.99 24.02 -0.99
N GLY A 76 9.70 23.09 -0.08
CA GLY A 76 10.26 23.09 1.27
C GLY A 76 11.76 22.74 1.33
N PRO A 77 12.40 22.95 2.49
CA PRO A 77 13.79 22.55 2.71
C PRO A 77 13.94 21.01 2.69
N ILE A 78 15.09 20.52 2.24
CA ILE A 78 15.45 19.10 2.37
C ILE A 78 15.85 18.83 3.83
N ARG A 79 15.21 17.86 4.48
CA ARG A 79 15.57 17.39 5.82
C ARG A 79 15.72 15.88 5.81
N HIS A 80 16.90 15.36 6.16
CA HIS A 80 17.19 13.92 6.18
C HIS A 80 16.83 13.21 4.86
N GLY A 81 17.16 13.80 3.71
CA GLY A 81 16.83 13.24 2.39
C GLY A 81 15.35 13.34 2.00
N ARG A 82 14.52 13.98 2.82
CA ARG A 82 13.08 14.12 2.61
C ARG A 82 12.69 15.58 2.30
N ILE A 83 11.79 15.75 1.35
CA ILE A 83 11.14 17.03 1.01
C ILE A 83 9.64 16.85 1.19
N VAL A 84 8.98 17.87 1.74
CA VAL A 84 7.51 17.93 1.81
C VAL A 84 7.08 19.20 1.09
N VAL A 85 6.17 19.04 0.14
CA VAL A 85 5.55 20.11 -0.64
C VAL A 85 4.07 20.14 -0.26
N GLU A 86 3.69 21.13 0.53
CA GLU A 86 2.32 21.25 1.08
C GLU A 86 1.35 21.92 0.12
N THR A 87 1.86 22.72 -0.83
CA THR A 87 1.05 23.36 -1.85
C THR A 87 1.22 22.63 -3.17
N ILE A 88 0.22 21.86 -3.56
CA ILE A 88 0.14 21.17 -4.86
C ILE A 88 -1.27 21.34 -5.42
N HIS A 89 -1.42 21.22 -6.74
CA HIS A 89 -2.72 21.35 -7.39
C HIS A 89 -3.05 20.13 -8.25
N PRO A 90 -4.23 19.52 -8.09
CA PRO A 90 -4.66 18.45 -8.96
C PRO A 90 -5.01 19.01 -10.34
N ALA A 91 -4.31 18.55 -11.36
CA ALA A 91 -4.53 18.90 -12.76
C ALA A 91 -5.18 17.76 -13.57
N GLY A 92 -4.94 16.51 -13.15
CA GLY A 92 -5.42 15.30 -13.85
C GLY A 92 -6.16 14.35 -12.92
N TRP A 93 -7.38 14.70 -12.50
CA TRP A 93 -8.17 13.89 -11.56
C TRP A 93 -8.42 12.45 -12.04
N ALA A 94 -8.50 12.21 -13.35
CA ALA A 94 -8.63 10.86 -13.89
C ALA A 94 -7.41 9.98 -13.51
N CYS A 95 -6.18 10.51 -13.67
CA CYS A 95 -4.96 9.81 -13.27
C CYS A 95 -4.91 9.58 -11.75
N VAL A 96 -5.25 10.61 -10.97
CA VAL A 96 -5.28 10.52 -9.50
C VAL A 96 -6.25 9.45 -9.02
N VAL A 97 -7.47 9.39 -9.58
CA VAL A 97 -8.47 8.39 -9.24
C VAL A 97 -8.03 6.98 -9.66
N ALA A 98 -7.44 6.84 -10.86
CA ALA A 98 -6.95 5.55 -11.33
C ALA A 98 -5.87 4.97 -10.41
N ASP A 99 -4.86 5.77 -10.06
CA ASP A 99 -3.79 5.31 -9.17
C ASP A 99 -4.27 5.06 -7.74
N ALA A 100 -5.14 5.91 -7.20
CA ALA A 100 -5.73 5.69 -5.88
C ALA A 100 -6.58 4.41 -5.84
N THR A 101 -7.28 4.09 -6.93
CA THR A 101 -8.07 2.85 -7.07
C THR A 101 -7.16 1.64 -7.11
N ARG A 102 -6.12 1.66 -7.95
CA ARG A 102 -5.12 0.60 -8.02
C ARG A 102 -4.47 0.35 -6.66
N ARG A 103 -4.04 1.40 -5.97
CA ARG A 103 -3.46 1.31 -4.62
C ARG A 103 -4.44 0.69 -3.61
N ARG A 104 -5.72 1.05 -3.69
CA ARG A 104 -6.77 0.44 -2.85
C ARG A 104 -6.90 -1.05 -3.11
N GLU A 105 -6.90 -1.47 -4.37
CA GLU A 105 -6.97 -2.89 -4.76
C GLU A 105 -5.75 -3.67 -4.27
N GLU A 106 -4.54 -3.13 -4.45
CA GLU A 106 -3.30 -3.69 -3.93
C GLU A 106 -3.34 -3.84 -2.40
N ALA A 107 -3.82 -2.81 -1.68
CA ALA A 107 -3.95 -2.86 -0.23
C ALA A 107 -4.99 -3.90 0.24
N LEU A 108 -6.11 -4.06 -0.47
CA LEU A 108 -7.11 -5.08 -0.17
C LEU A 108 -6.57 -6.49 -0.42
N ALA A 109 -5.83 -6.70 -1.51
CA ALA A 109 -5.17 -7.97 -1.79
C ALA A 109 -4.14 -8.31 -0.71
N GLN A 110 -3.33 -7.33 -0.30
CA GLN A 110 -2.35 -7.50 0.77
C GLN A 110 -3.02 -7.81 2.12
N LEU A 111 -4.13 -7.12 2.45
CA LEU A 111 -4.91 -7.42 3.66
C LEU A 111 -5.45 -8.86 3.62
N GLY A 112 -5.95 -9.31 2.48
CA GLY A 112 -6.38 -10.69 2.29
C GLY A 112 -5.26 -11.70 2.51
N ALA A 113 -4.05 -11.43 1.99
CA ALA A 113 -2.88 -12.27 2.21
C ALA A 113 -2.46 -12.30 3.70
N ILE A 114 -2.47 -11.14 4.37
CA ILE A 114 -2.18 -11.04 5.80
C ILE A 114 -3.20 -11.83 6.63
N ASP A 115 -4.49 -11.70 6.33
CA ASP A 115 -5.55 -12.43 7.03
C ASP A 115 -5.42 -13.94 6.84
N LEU A 116 -5.10 -14.42 5.63
CA LEU A 116 -4.83 -15.83 5.39
C LEU A 116 -3.63 -16.33 6.20
N ALA A 117 -2.50 -15.61 6.15
CA ALA A 117 -1.31 -15.96 6.92
C ALA A 117 -1.57 -15.95 8.44
N TRP A 118 -2.34 -14.97 8.93
CA TRP A 118 -2.75 -14.90 10.32
C TRP A 118 -3.58 -16.13 10.74
N ARG A 119 -4.54 -16.57 9.91
CA ARG A 119 -5.31 -17.80 10.18
C ARG A 119 -4.41 -19.03 10.24
N GLU A 120 -3.42 -19.14 9.36
CA GLU A 120 -2.45 -20.24 9.38
C GLU A 120 -1.64 -20.24 10.68
N VAL A 121 -1.15 -19.06 11.11
CA VAL A 121 -0.47 -18.89 12.40
C VAL A 121 -1.34 -19.35 13.56
N LEU A 122 -2.65 -19.06 13.57
CA LEU A 122 -3.55 -19.54 14.63
C LEU A 122 -3.68 -21.06 14.66
N VAL A 123 -3.65 -21.73 13.50
CA VAL A 123 -3.68 -23.18 13.46
C VAL A 123 -2.33 -23.77 13.85
N ASP A 124 -1.23 -23.18 13.39
CA ASP A 124 0.13 -23.62 13.74
C ASP A 124 0.46 -23.42 15.22
N ALA A 125 -0.07 -22.36 15.85
CA ALA A 125 0.03 -22.16 17.29
C ALA A 125 -0.55 -23.36 18.08
N ALA A 126 -1.54 -24.05 17.51
CA ALA A 126 -2.11 -25.26 18.10
C ALA A 126 -1.30 -26.52 17.79
N SER A 127 -0.95 -26.73 16.52
CA SER A 127 -0.34 -27.99 16.06
C SER A 127 1.15 -28.06 16.30
N ILE A 128 1.85 -26.93 16.17
CA ILE A 128 3.30 -26.78 16.33
C ILE A 128 3.60 -26.17 17.70
N GLY A 129 2.91 -25.09 18.05
CA GLY A 129 3.11 -24.38 19.31
C GLY A 129 2.46 -25.04 20.53
N HIS A 130 1.66 -26.10 20.33
CA HIS A 130 0.94 -26.83 21.37
C HIS A 130 0.06 -25.97 22.29
N LEU A 131 -0.36 -24.79 21.83
CA LEU A 131 -1.23 -23.92 22.62
C LEU A 131 -2.68 -24.42 22.64
N SER A 132 -3.31 -24.27 23.81
CA SER A 132 -4.72 -24.58 23.98
C SER A 132 -5.60 -23.62 23.14
N ALA A 133 -6.77 -24.09 22.72
CA ALA A 133 -7.71 -23.23 21.99
C ALA A 133 -8.20 -22.03 22.82
N ALA A 134 -8.21 -22.15 24.15
CA ALA A 134 -8.54 -21.06 25.06
C ALA A 134 -7.48 -19.96 25.03
N THR A 135 -6.20 -20.34 25.16
CA THR A 135 -5.06 -19.41 25.12
C THR A 135 -4.96 -18.69 23.78
N ILE A 136 -5.14 -19.42 22.66
CA ILE A 136 -5.11 -18.81 21.32
C ILE A 136 -6.26 -17.80 21.16
N ALA A 137 -7.46 -18.16 21.59
CA ALA A 137 -8.64 -17.30 21.50
C ALA A 137 -8.46 -15.99 22.28
N GLU A 138 -7.92 -16.08 23.51
CA GLU A 138 -7.64 -14.94 24.36
C GLU A 138 -6.62 -13.99 23.73
N VAL A 139 -5.45 -14.50 23.32
CA VAL A 139 -4.37 -13.67 22.74
C VAL A 139 -4.78 -13.04 21.42
N ALA A 140 -5.51 -13.78 20.57
CA ALA A 140 -5.93 -13.30 19.26
C ALA A 140 -7.21 -12.45 19.29
N GLY A 141 -7.87 -12.30 20.45
CA GLY A 141 -9.12 -11.56 20.57
C GLY A 141 -10.28 -12.17 19.78
N VAL A 142 -10.31 -13.50 19.61
CA VAL A 142 -11.35 -14.24 18.88
C VAL A 142 -12.07 -15.23 19.77
N SER A 143 -13.21 -15.76 19.31
CA SER A 143 -13.90 -16.82 20.04
C SER A 143 -13.16 -18.16 19.94
N ARG A 144 -13.27 -18.98 21.00
CA ARG A 144 -12.77 -20.38 20.96
C ARG A 144 -13.38 -21.18 19.80
N GLY A 145 -14.66 -20.94 19.50
CA GLY A 145 -15.36 -21.57 18.38
C GLY A 145 -14.68 -21.25 17.04
N ARG A 146 -14.23 -20.01 16.84
CA ARG A 146 -13.50 -19.62 15.62
C ARG A 146 -12.18 -20.37 15.48
N VAL A 147 -11.45 -20.58 16.58
CA VAL A 147 -10.21 -21.37 16.59
C VAL A 147 -10.48 -22.82 16.16
N TYR A 148 -11.53 -23.45 16.67
CA TYR A 148 -11.90 -24.81 16.24
C TYR A 148 -12.33 -24.87 14.78
N GLN A 149 -13.12 -23.89 14.32
CA GLN A 149 -13.53 -23.80 12.93
C GLN A 149 -12.33 -23.73 11.98
N LEU A 150 -11.34 -22.88 12.26
CA LEU A 150 -10.11 -22.76 11.46
C LEU A 150 -9.31 -24.07 11.41
N ARG A 151 -9.28 -24.83 12.51
CA ARG A 151 -8.64 -26.15 12.55
C ARG A 151 -9.36 -27.16 11.66
N GLU A 152 -10.69 -27.13 11.64
CA GLU A 152 -11.49 -28.00 10.77
C GLU A 152 -11.31 -27.65 9.29
N GLU A 153 -11.40 -26.37 8.95
CA GLU A 153 -11.17 -25.87 7.58
C GLU A 153 -9.79 -26.31 7.04
N ARG A 154 -8.75 -26.34 7.89
CA ARG A 154 -7.42 -26.86 7.51
C ARG A 154 -7.45 -28.36 7.27
N ARG A 155 -8.10 -29.14 8.13
CA ARG A 155 -8.21 -30.61 7.97
C ARG A 155 -8.93 -30.96 6.67
N GLU A 156 -10.05 -30.31 6.39
CA GLU A 156 -10.81 -30.51 5.16
C GLU A 156 -9.97 -30.20 3.91
N ARG A 157 -9.21 -29.09 3.93
CA ARG A 157 -8.29 -28.74 2.83
C ARG A 157 -7.21 -29.78 2.60
N VAL A 158 -6.56 -30.26 3.67
CA VAL A 158 -5.52 -31.31 3.56
C VAL A 158 -6.12 -32.59 2.97
N ASN A 159 -7.27 -33.03 3.49
CA ASN A 159 -7.97 -34.22 3.00
C ASN A 159 -8.34 -34.09 1.51
N ALA A 160 -8.81 -32.92 1.06
CA ALA A 160 -9.14 -32.68 -0.34
C ALA A 160 -7.91 -32.73 -1.26
N LEU A 161 -6.77 -32.17 -0.82
CA LEU A 161 -5.50 -32.23 -1.57
C LEU A 161 -4.99 -33.66 -1.70
N ASP A 162 -5.07 -34.45 -0.64
CA ASP A 162 -4.64 -35.86 -0.63
C ASP A 162 -5.53 -36.74 -1.52
N ALA A 163 -6.85 -36.50 -1.52
CA ALA A 163 -7.78 -37.16 -2.43
C ALA A 163 -7.48 -36.82 -3.89
N GLY A 164 -7.20 -35.54 -4.20
CA GLY A 164 -6.81 -35.09 -5.55
C GLY A 164 -5.51 -35.74 -6.05
N ARG A 165 -4.50 -35.87 -5.19
CA ARG A 165 -3.23 -36.56 -5.51
C ARG A 165 -3.44 -38.04 -5.80
N SER A 166 -4.27 -38.70 -5.00
CA SER A 166 -4.60 -40.13 -5.15
C SER A 166 -5.33 -40.41 -6.48
N LEU A 167 -6.26 -39.53 -6.89
CA LEU A 167 -6.95 -39.62 -8.18
C LEU A 167 -6.01 -39.38 -9.37
N ALA A 168 -5.06 -38.46 -9.25
CA ALA A 168 -4.07 -38.18 -10.28
C ALA A 168 -3.07 -39.34 -10.49
N GLN A 169 -2.69 -40.06 -9.43
CA GLN A 169 -1.84 -41.24 -9.51
C GLN A 169 -2.54 -42.43 -10.19
N ARG A 170 -3.82 -42.69 -9.87
CA ARG A 170 -4.62 -43.77 -10.49
C ARG A 170 -4.91 -43.57 -11.98
N ARG A 171 -4.83 -42.34 -12.50
CA ARG A 171 -4.97 -42.05 -13.95
C ARG A 171 -3.68 -42.21 -14.74
N LYS A 172 -2.53 -42.33 -14.05
CA LYS A 172 -1.20 -42.51 -14.68
C LYS A 172 -0.73 -43.98 -14.66
N SER A 173 -1.39 -44.84 -13.88
CA SER A 173 -1.23 -46.30 -13.89
C SER A 173 -2.19 -46.94 -14.89
#